data_AF-A0A9P0JPN4-F1
#
_entry.id   AF-A0A9P0JPN4-F1
#
_cell.length_a   1.000
_cell.length_b   1.000
_cell.length_c   1.000
_cell.angle_alpha   90.00
_cell.angle_beta   90.00
_cell.angle_gamma   90.00
#
_symmetry.space_group_name_H-M   'P 1'
#
loop_
_entity.id
_entity.type
_entity.pdbx_description
1 polymer ?
#
loop_
_entity_poly.entity_id
_entity_poly.type
_entity_poly.pdbx_seq_one_letter_code
_entity_poly.pdbx_strand_id
1 'polypeptide(L)'
;MNRRILSQAELETIAERFGDTDSEDETPATIREEVDDLSDGPNDHSDHDTESEIEHSSEAEEEFDQELTSGNCYYGRNRYKWSKTPPAPSRVRHNNIIHLPGTRGPALKNKPNTPLDAWSLLFTQNIIDLIVEHTNQKVTDLSVSYGDTASFVNHVDETELKAFVGLMLLWGVFKSGHEDVASLFAMTVLAEIYFGQP
;
A
#
# COMPACT_ATOMS: atom_id res chain seq x y z
N MET A 1 -29.42 42.64 -18.78
CA MET A 1 -28.87 42.65 -17.40
C MET A 1 -28.33 44.05 -17.12
N ASN A 2 -29.05 44.83 -16.32
CA ASN A 2 -28.62 46.19 -15.96
C ASN A 2 -27.63 46.11 -14.80
N ARG A 3 -26.36 46.48 -15.05
CA ARG A 3 -25.36 46.63 -13.98
C ARG A 3 -25.58 47.99 -13.31
N ARG A 4 -26.01 47.97 -12.05
CA ARG A 4 -26.12 49.17 -11.22
C ARG A 4 -24.73 49.52 -10.69
N ILE A 5 -24.28 50.75 -10.93
CA ILE A 5 -23.01 51.26 -10.41
C ILE A 5 -23.29 51.78 -9.00
N LEU A 6 -22.50 51.31 -8.03
CA LEU A 6 -22.60 51.71 -6.63
C LEU A 6 -22.01 53.11 -6.43
N SER A 7 -22.60 53.87 -5.52
CA SER A 7 -22.13 55.21 -5.15
C SER A 7 -20.94 55.14 -4.20
N GLN A 8 -20.15 56.21 -4.15
CA GLN A 8 -18.92 56.28 -3.34
C GLN A 8 -19.17 56.03 -1.84
N ALA A 9 -20.31 56.49 -1.32
CA ALA A 9 -20.72 56.25 0.07
C ALA A 9 -21.03 54.77 0.38
N GLU A 10 -21.53 54.01 -0.61
CA GLU A 10 -21.79 52.57 -0.45
C GLU A 10 -20.48 51.77 -0.44
N LEU A 11 -19.45 52.24 -1.16
CA LEU A 11 -18.12 51.62 -1.14
C LEU A 11 -17.40 51.84 0.19
N GLU A 12 -17.49 53.03 0.77
CA GLU A 12 -16.88 53.36 2.07
C GLU A 12 -17.51 52.54 3.21
N THR A 13 -18.84 52.35 3.18
CA THR A 13 -19.55 51.53 4.18
C THR A 13 -19.12 50.06 4.13
N ILE A 14 -18.78 49.54 2.95
CA ILE A 14 -18.29 48.16 2.80
C ILE A 14 -16.84 48.06 3.30
N ALA A 15 -16.00 49.06 3.03
CA ALA A 15 -14.61 49.07 3.50
C ALA A 15 -14.51 49.10 5.03
N GLU A 16 -15.37 49.87 5.72
CA GLU A 16 -15.42 49.89 7.18
C GLU A 16 -15.87 48.55 7.79
N ARG A 17 -16.70 47.78 7.07
CA ARG A 17 -17.18 46.47 7.54
C ARG A 17 -16.11 45.37 7.54
N PHE A 18 -15.04 45.55 6.78
CA PHE A 18 -13.91 44.61 6.67
C PHE A 18 -12.63 45.12 7.35
N GLY A 19 -12.70 46.26 8.04
CA GLY A 19 -11.54 46.97 8.58
C GLY A 19 -11.00 46.53 9.94
N ASP A 20 -11.64 45.58 10.63
CA ASP A 20 -11.16 45.10 11.94
C ASP A 20 -10.78 43.61 11.87
N THR A 21 -9.51 43.35 11.63
CA THR A 21 -8.84 42.13 12.13
C THR A 21 -7.42 42.52 12.49
N ASP A 22 -7.29 42.98 13.73
CA ASP A 22 -6.05 43.36 14.38
C ASP A 22 -5.14 42.13 14.54
N SER A 23 -3.86 42.31 14.26
CA SER A 23 -2.84 41.26 14.31
C SER A 23 -2.49 40.87 15.74
N GLU A 24 -2.42 39.57 16.01
CA GLU A 24 -1.47 39.04 17.00
C GLU A 24 -0.68 37.88 16.40
N ASP A 25 0.64 38.04 16.50
CA ASP A 25 1.70 37.13 16.11
C ASP A 25 1.71 35.94 17.09
N GLU A 26 1.30 34.74 16.66
CA GLU A 26 1.46 33.54 17.48
C GLU A 26 2.08 32.42 16.63
N THR A 27 3.31 32.07 17.00
CA THR A 27 4.14 31.02 16.43
C THR A 27 3.38 29.69 16.35
N PRO A 28 3.40 28.95 15.23
CA PRO A 28 2.72 27.66 15.18
C PRO A 28 3.40 26.68 16.12
N ALA A 29 2.62 26.27 17.13
CA ALA A 29 2.96 25.24 18.08
C ALA A 29 3.41 23.96 17.37
N THR A 30 4.53 23.43 17.86
CA THR A 30 5.10 22.12 17.63
C THR A 30 4.02 21.04 17.48
N ILE A 31 3.76 20.59 16.25
CA ILE A 31 3.12 19.31 16.02
C ILE A 31 4.14 18.25 16.45
N ARG A 32 3.98 17.73 17.66
CA ARG A 32 4.62 16.48 18.07
C ARG A 32 3.97 15.37 17.25
N GLU A 33 4.69 14.86 16.27
CA GLU A 33 4.35 13.58 15.64
C GLU A 33 4.52 12.49 16.69
N GLU A 34 3.39 11.95 17.17
CA GLU A 34 3.34 10.62 17.75
C GLU A 34 3.68 9.64 16.62
N VAL A 35 4.93 9.17 16.63
CA VAL A 35 5.38 8.05 15.80
C VAL A 35 4.76 6.77 16.34
N ASP A 36 3.62 6.38 15.78
CA ASP A 36 3.05 5.05 16.03
C ASP A 36 3.87 4.02 15.23
N ASP A 37 4.83 3.44 15.95
CA ASP A 37 5.74 2.39 15.52
C ASP A 37 4.95 1.12 15.19
N LEU A 38 4.54 0.97 13.92
CA LEU A 38 4.01 -0.29 13.40
C LEU A 38 5.15 -1.28 13.17
N SER A 39 5.69 -1.75 14.29
CA SER A 39 6.67 -2.82 14.37
C SER A 39 5.98 -4.18 14.53
N ASP A 40 6.25 -5.03 13.54
CA ASP A 40 6.43 -6.48 13.60
C ASP A 40 5.25 -7.35 14.06
N GLY A 41 4.69 -8.08 13.10
CA GLY A 41 3.83 -9.22 13.39
C GLY A 41 4.64 -10.38 14.00
N PRO A 42 4.03 -11.12 14.92
CA PRO A 42 4.32 -12.55 14.90
C PRO A 42 3.11 -13.45 15.24
N ASN A 43 3.28 -14.69 14.80
CA ASN A 43 2.72 -15.92 15.33
C ASN A 43 1.22 -16.18 15.22
N ASP A 44 0.88 -16.91 14.15
CA ASP A 44 -0.21 -17.87 14.17
C ASP A 44 0.17 -19.05 15.10
N HIS A 45 -0.11 -18.89 16.39
CA HIS A 45 -0.10 -19.99 17.35
C HIS A 45 -1.42 -20.76 17.20
N SER A 46 -1.35 -21.90 16.51
CA SER A 46 -2.41 -22.91 16.57
C SER A 46 -2.33 -23.64 17.92
N ASP A 47 -3.07 -23.14 18.92
CA ASP A 47 -3.31 -23.85 20.17
C ASP A 47 -4.23 -25.05 19.91
N HIS A 48 -3.62 -26.21 19.65
CA HIS A 48 -4.36 -27.47 19.61
C HIS A 48 -4.20 -28.17 20.96
N ASP A 49 -4.97 -27.72 21.95
CA ASP A 49 -5.22 -28.50 23.16
C ASP A 49 -6.19 -29.63 22.84
N THR A 50 -5.71 -30.86 22.97
CA THR A 50 -6.59 -32.02 23.14
C THR A 50 -6.01 -32.87 24.25
N GLU A 51 -6.20 -32.39 25.47
CA GLU A 51 -6.30 -33.27 26.63
C GLU A 51 -7.57 -34.11 26.48
N SER A 52 -7.41 -35.36 26.06
CA SER A 52 -8.41 -36.39 26.28
C SER A 52 -7.75 -37.51 27.06
N GLU A 53 -7.74 -37.32 28.38
CA GLU A 53 -7.58 -38.37 29.37
C GLU A 53 -8.72 -39.38 29.16
N ILE A 54 -8.39 -40.59 28.70
CA ILE A 54 -9.26 -41.77 28.85
C ILE A 54 -8.53 -42.73 29.77
N GLU A 55 -8.90 -42.67 31.05
CA GLU A 55 -8.74 -43.77 31.97
C GLU A 55 -9.67 -44.92 31.55
N HIS A 56 -9.10 -46.10 31.26
CA HIS A 56 -9.83 -47.34 31.47
C HIS A 56 -8.88 -48.45 31.91
N SER A 57 -8.95 -48.76 33.19
CA SER A 57 -8.41 -49.97 33.81
C SER A 57 -9.25 -51.18 33.40
N SER A 58 -8.62 -52.23 32.89
CA SER A 58 -9.05 -53.61 33.15
C SER A 58 -7.97 -54.59 32.70
N GLU A 59 -7.39 -55.22 33.71
CA GLU A 59 -6.52 -56.37 33.72
C GLU A 59 -7.18 -57.57 33.00
N ALA A 60 -6.50 -58.13 32.01
CA ALA A 60 -6.75 -59.47 31.50
C ALA A 60 -5.46 -59.99 30.85
N GLU A 61 -4.83 -60.93 31.56
CA GLU A 61 -3.71 -61.75 31.10
C GLU A 61 -4.19 -62.64 29.95
N GLU A 62 -3.60 -62.50 28.76
CA GLU A 62 -3.55 -63.59 27.79
C GLU A 62 -2.18 -63.58 27.11
N GLU A 63 -1.37 -64.60 27.45
CA GLU A 63 -0.24 -65.05 26.66
C GLU A 63 -0.72 -65.33 25.23
N PHE A 64 -0.19 -64.63 24.24
CA PHE A 64 -0.23 -65.13 22.88
C PHE A 64 1.10 -64.96 22.16
N ASP A 65 1.47 -66.07 21.54
CA ASP A 65 2.74 -66.44 20.98
C ASP A 65 3.41 -65.42 20.05
N GLN A 66 4.72 -65.52 20.07
CA GLN A 66 5.68 -64.91 19.16
C GLN A 66 5.46 -65.35 17.71
N GLU A 67 4.60 -64.67 16.93
CA GLU A 67 4.68 -64.76 15.46
C GLU A 67 4.02 -63.59 14.72
N LEU A 68 4.59 -62.38 14.77
CA LEU A 68 4.15 -61.27 13.91
C LEU A 68 5.32 -60.49 13.29
N THR A 69 6.22 -61.20 12.61
CA THR A 69 7.21 -60.59 11.70
C THR A 69 6.73 -60.62 10.24
N SER A 70 5.44 -60.41 9.98
CA SER A 70 4.90 -60.20 8.63
C SER A 70 3.92 -59.04 8.54
N GLY A 71 4.20 -57.95 9.28
CA GLY A 71 3.49 -56.68 9.11
C GLY A 71 4.19 -55.79 8.09
N ASN A 72 3.42 -55.19 7.18
CA ASN A 72 3.91 -54.22 6.20
C ASN A 72 4.28 -52.86 6.82
N CYS A 73 4.87 -52.87 8.02
CA CYS A 73 5.11 -51.68 8.84
C CYS A 73 6.38 -51.80 9.71
N TYR A 74 6.92 -50.65 10.12
CA TYR A 74 7.94 -50.50 11.16
C TYR A 74 7.31 -49.92 12.42
N TYR A 75 7.87 -50.22 13.59
CA TYR A 75 7.44 -49.67 14.87
C TYR A 75 8.53 -48.75 15.44
N GLY A 76 8.15 -47.53 15.78
CA GLY A 76 9.03 -46.56 16.46
C GLY A 76 9.05 -46.77 17.97
N ARG A 77 10.02 -46.15 18.65
CA ARG A 77 10.21 -46.25 20.11
C ARG A 77 8.98 -45.84 20.94
N ASN A 78 8.14 -44.95 20.42
CA ASN A 78 6.89 -44.51 21.04
C ASN A 78 5.66 -45.28 20.51
N ARG A 79 5.83 -46.51 20.02
CA ARG A 79 4.77 -47.36 19.42
C ARG A 79 4.08 -46.79 18.16
N TYR A 80 4.60 -45.71 17.58
CA TYR A 80 4.15 -45.25 16.26
C TYR A 80 4.39 -46.31 15.18
N LYS A 81 3.36 -46.59 14.39
CA LYS A 81 3.38 -47.57 13.30
C LYS A 81 3.59 -46.88 11.96
N TRP A 82 4.71 -47.16 11.31
CA TRP A 82 5.07 -46.63 9.99
C TRP A 82 4.77 -47.65 8.92
N SER A 83 3.93 -47.36 7.93
CA SER A 83 3.71 -48.28 6.80
C SER A 83 4.93 -48.33 5.88
N LYS A 84 5.31 -49.52 5.43
CA LYS A 84 6.34 -49.76 4.39
C LYS A 84 5.85 -49.40 3.01
N THR A 85 4.54 -49.51 2.80
CA THR A 85 3.87 -49.17 1.54
C THR A 85 3.36 -47.74 1.60
N PRO A 86 3.59 -46.93 0.55
CA PRO A 86 2.94 -45.64 0.44
C PRO A 86 1.41 -45.84 0.45
N PRO A 87 0.65 -44.94 1.09
CA PRO A 87 -0.80 -45.00 1.05
C PRO A 87 -1.27 -44.95 -0.40
N ALA A 88 -2.29 -45.75 -0.73
CA ALA A 88 -2.90 -45.72 -2.05
C ALA A 88 -3.36 -44.28 -2.38
N PRO A 89 -3.26 -43.83 -3.64
CA PRO A 89 -3.68 -42.49 -4.03
C PRO A 89 -5.17 -42.33 -3.71
N SER A 90 -5.46 -41.65 -2.61
CA SER A 90 -6.80 -41.29 -2.17
C SER A 90 -7.07 -39.85 -2.56
N ARG A 91 -8.35 -39.50 -2.72
CA ARG A 91 -8.73 -38.12 -3.01
C ARG A 91 -8.25 -37.22 -1.88
N VAL A 92 -7.29 -36.34 -2.18
CA VAL A 92 -6.82 -35.31 -1.25
C VAL A 92 -8.04 -34.53 -0.77
N ARG A 93 -8.24 -34.44 0.55
CA ARG A 93 -9.37 -33.70 1.10
C ARG A 93 -9.30 -32.24 0.62
N HIS A 94 -10.46 -31.62 0.34
CA HIS A 94 -10.54 -30.29 -0.28
C HIS A 94 -9.75 -29.21 0.49
N ASN A 95 -9.62 -29.38 1.80
CA ASN A 95 -8.86 -28.53 2.72
C ASN A 95 -7.34 -28.73 2.68
N ASN A 96 -6.81 -29.64 1.85
CA ASN A 96 -5.36 -29.85 1.65
C ASN A 96 -4.94 -29.53 0.20
N ILE A 97 -5.75 -28.70 -0.49
CA ILE A 97 -5.37 -28.11 -1.78
C ILE A 97 -4.61 -26.82 -1.46
N ILE A 98 -3.28 -26.88 -1.58
CA ILE A 98 -2.42 -25.71 -1.44
C ILE A 98 -2.64 -24.81 -2.66
N HIS A 99 -3.21 -23.62 -2.47
CA HIS A 99 -3.25 -22.59 -3.51
C HIS A 99 -1.88 -21.93 -3.59
N LEU A 100 -1.14 -22.16 -4.69
CA LEU A 100 0.13 -21.48 -4.91
C LEU A 100 -0.13 -19.97 -5.08
N PRO A 101 0.70 -19.10 -4.46
CA PRO A 101 0.64 -17.67 -4.74
C PRO A 101 0.99 -17.44 -6.21
N GLY A 102 0.19 -16.63 -6.89
CA GLY A 102 0.36 -16.34 -8.31
C GLY A 102 -0.41 -15.10 -8.73
N THR A 103 -0.02 -14.54 -9.87
CA THR A 103 -0.72 -13.38 -10.47
C THR A 103 -2.18 -13.71 -10.73
N ARG A 104 -3.09 -12.80 -10.36
CA ARG A 104 -4.53 -12.96 -10.55
C ARG A 104 -5.10 -11.84 -11.43
N GLY A 105 -6.30 -12.07 -11.94
CA GLY A 105 -7.06 -11.04 -12.64
C GLY A 105 -6.38 -10.55 -13.94
N PRO A 106 -6.38 -9.24 -14.21
CA PRO A 106 -5.81 -8.65 -15.43
C PRO A 106 -4.33 -9.02 -15.66
N ALA A 107 -3.54 -9.13 -14.59
CA ALA A 107 -2.12 -9.49 -14.68
C ALA A 107 -1.90 -10.90 -15.23
N LEU A 108 -2.78 -11.87 -14.89
CA LEU A 108 -2.70 -13.23 -15.41
C LEU A 108 -3.09 -13.31 -16.89
N LYS A 109 -4.08 -12.50 -17.31
CA LYS A 109 -4.58 -12.48 -18.69
C LYS A 109 -3.59 -11.80 -19.63
N ASN A 110 -3.08 -10.64 -19.24
CA ASN A 110 -2.26 -9.79 -20.09
C ASN A 110 -0.79 -10.19 -20.06
N LYS A 111 -0.33 -10.90 -19.01
CA LYS A 111 1.05 -11.38 -18.86
C LYS A 111 2.08 -10.29 -19.19
N PRO A 112 2.14 -9.20 -18.40
CA PRO A 112 3.02 -8.08 -18.67
C PRO A 112 4.47 -8.55 -18.75
N ASN A 113 5.17 -8.19 -19.82
CA ASN A 113 6.58 -8.57 -20.04
C ASN A 113 7.54 -7.43 -19.70
N THR A 114 7.03 -6.20 -19.56
CA THR A 114 7.82 -5.04 -19.19
C THR A 114 7.33 -4.43 -17.88
N PRO A 115 8.20 -3.72 -17.12
CA PRO A 115 7.78 -3.00 -15.93
C PRO A 115 6.69 -1.96 -16.21
N LEU A 116 6.70 -1.35 -17.41
CA LEU A 116 5.70 -0.37 -17.81
C LEU A 116 4.33 -1.04 -18.05
N ASP A 117 4.30 -2.21 -18.68
CA ASP A 117 3.05 -2.98 -18.83
C ASP A 117 2.47 -3.36 -17.47
N ALA A 118 3.33 -3.76 -16.52
CA ALA A 118 2.90 -4.07 -15.16
C ALA A 118 2.36 -2.82 -14.44
N TRP A 119 3.01 -1.67 -14.63
CA TRP A 119 2.58 -0.39 -14.08
C TRP A 119 1.20 0.02 -14.60
N SER A 120 0.94 -0.12 -15.90
CA SER A 120 -0.36 0.19 -16.50
C SER A 120 -1.51 -0.70 -16.00
N LEU A 121 -1.22 -1.84 -15.37
CA LEU A 121 -2.23 -2.66 -14.70
C LEU A 121 -2.58 -2.15 -13.30
N LEU A 122 -1.63 -1.49 -12.63
CA LEU A 122 -1.83 -0.88 -11.31
C LEU A 122 -2.52 0.48 -11.47
N PHE A 123 -1.97 1.33 -12.35
CA PHE A 123 -2.52 2.62 -12.74
C PHE A 123 -3.18 2.50 -14.10
N THR A 124 -4.45 2.10 -14.08
CA THR A 124 -5.26 2.00 -15.30
C THR A 124 -5.57 3.38 -15.88
N GLN A 125 -5.85 3.42 -17.19
CA GLN A 125 -6.22 4.66 -17.88
C GLN A 125 -7.36 5.41 -17.19
N ASN A 126 -8.39 4.69 -16.74
CA ASN A 126 -9.54 5.28 -16.04
C ASN A 126 -9.14 6.01 -14.74
N ILE A 127 -8.13 5.52 -14.02
CA ILE A 127 -7.62 6.19 -12.82
C ILE A 127 -6.92 7.49 -13.20
N ILE A 128 -6.10 7.44 -14.26
CA ILE A 128 -5.38 8.60 -14.77
C ILE A 128 -6.37 9.68 -15.21
N ASP A 129 -7.36 9.31 -16.01
CA ASP A 129 -8.39 10.22 -16.52
C ASP A 129 -9.18 10.87 -15.37
N LEU A 130 -9.56 10.08 -14.36
CA LEU A 130 -10.28 10.57 -13.18
C LEU A 130 -9.46 11.60 -12.37
N ILE A 131 -8.15 11.34 -12.20
CA ILE A 131 -7.26 12.27 -11.51
C ILE A 131 -7.10 13.56 -12.32
N VAL A 132 -6.90 13.46 -13.64
CA VAL A 132 -6.79 14.63 -14.53
C VAL A 132 -8.05 15.48 -14.47
N GLU A 133 -9.23 14.86 -14.58
CA GLU A 133 -10.53 15.55 -14.53
C GLU A 133 -10.69 16.37 -13.25
N HIS A 134 -10.50 15.74 -12.08
CA HIS A 134 -10.67 16.42 -10.81
C HIS A 134 -9.56 17.45 -10.52
N THR A 135 -8.34 17.21 -10.99
CA THR A 135 -7.25 18.17 -10.86
C THR A 135 -7.54 19.42 -11.69
N ASN A 136 -8.01 19.26 -12.93
CA ASN A 136 -8.34 20.37 -13.81
C ASN A 136 -9.56 21.16 -13.33
N GLN A 137 -10.52 20.48 -12.70
CA GLN A 137 -11.61 21.15 -11.99
C GLN A 137 -11.06 22.06 -10.87
N LYS A 138 -10.14 21.54 -10.04
CA LYS A 138 -9.54 22.32 -8.96
C LYS A 138 -8.69 23.48 -9.45
N VAL A 139 -7.93 23.29 -10.53
CA VAL A 139 -7.14 24.34 -11.20
C VAL A 139 -8.06 25.46 -11.68
N THR A 140 -9.20 25.11 -12.28
CA THR A 140 -10.20 26.08 -12.74
C THR A 140 -10.76 26.89 -11.58
N ASP A 141 -11.10 26.25 -10.46
CA ASP A 141 -11.60 26.94 -9.27
C ASP A 141 -10.58 27.94 -8.70
N LEU A 142 -9.30 27.56 -8.70
CA LEU A 142 -8.20 28.40 -8.19
C LEU A 142 -7.79 29.50 -9.19
N SER A 143 -7.95 29.29 -10.50
CA SER A 143 -7.60 30.29 -11.52
C SER A 143 -8.28 31.63 -11.29
N VAL A 144 -9.51 31.61 -10.77
CA VAL A 144 -10.29 32.79 -10.43
C VAL A 144 -9.57 33.68 -9.39
N SER A 145 -8.77 33.12 -8.49
CA SER A 145 -8.04 33.89 -7.46
C SER A 145 -6.67 34.42 -7.92
N TYR A 146 -6.03 33.79 -8.90
CA TYR A 146 -4.65 34.14 -9.32
C TYR A 146 -4.60 35.04 -10.57
N GLY A 147 -5.72 35.23 -11.27
CA GLY A 147 -5.84 36.09 -12.45
C GLY A 147 -5.26 35.49 -13.74
N ASP A 148 -5.68 36.03 -14.89
CA ASP A 148 -5.39 35.50 -16.25
C ASP A 148 -3.91 35.45 -16.65
N THR A 149 -2.98 36.00 -15.84
CA THR A 149 -1.54 36.07 -16.18
C THR A 149 -0.73 34.95 -15.52
N ALA A 150 -1.33 34.12 -14.69
CA ALA A 150 -0.63 33.08 -13.96
C ALA A 150 -0.32 31.86 -14.86
N SER A 151 0.95 31.73 -15.29
CA SER A 151 1.41 30.62 -16.14
C SER A 151 1.35 29.23 -15.49
N PHE A 152 1.13 29.16 -14.17
CA PHE A 152 1.10 27.92 -13.39
C PHE A 152 -0.32 27.37 -13.19
N VAL A 153 -1.34 27.96 -13.84
CA VAL A 153 -2.75 27.56 -13.69
C VAL A 153 -3.31 26.93 -14.96
N ASN A 154 -2.43 26.35 -15.77
CA ASN A 154 -2.85 25.57 -16.93
C ASN A 154 -3.42 24.22 -16.50
N HIS A 155 -4.34 23.69 -17.32
CA HIS A 155 -4.84 22.34 -17.13
C HIS A 155 -3.70 21.33 -17.31
N VAL A 156 -3.77 20.27 -16.51
CA VAL A 156 -2.85 19.15 -16.48
C VAL A 156 -3.22 18.16 -17.58
N ASP A 157 -2.22 17.73 -18.33
CA ASP A 157 -2.34 16.66 -19.31
C ASP A 157 -1.98 15.28 -18.72
N GLU A 158 -2.45 14.22 -19.37
CA GLU A 158 -2.08 12.84 -19.01
C GLU A 158 -0.55 12.63 -18.98
N THR A 159 0.16 13.22 -19.93
CA THR A 159 1.63 13.10 -20.01
C THR A 159 2.30 13.78 -18.81
N GLU A 160 1.78 14.93 -18.40
CA GLU A 160 2.28 15.68 -17.25
C GLU A 160 2.00 14.92 -15.94
N LEU A 161 0.80 14.35 -15.79
CA LEU A 161 0.49 13.51 -14.64
C LEU A 161 1.38 12.26 -14.58
N LYS A 162 1.62 11.59 -15.72
CA LYS A 162 2.55 10.46 -15.78
C LYS A 162 3.99 10.87 -15.45
N ALA A 163 4.43 12.03 -15.93
CA ALA A 163 5.76 12.57 -15.61
C ALA A 163 5.89 12.89 -14.12
N PHE A 164 4.86 13.49 -13.52
CA PHE A 164 4.80 13.77 -12.08
C PHE A 164 4.88 12.49 -11.24
N VAL A 165 4.12 11.45 -11.61
CA VAL A 165 4.17 10.15 -10.93
C VAL A 165 5.54 9.49 -11.10
N GLY A 166 6.17 9.62 -12.28
CA GLY A 166 7.54 9.17 -12.51
C GLY A 166 8.55 9.86 -11.60
N LEU A 167 8.39 11.18 -11.38
CA LEU A 167 9.19 11.94 -10.43
C LEU A 167 8.99 11.45 -8.99
N MET A 168 7.74 11.16 -8.59
CA MET A 168 7.44 10.60 -7.25
C MET A 168 8.06 9.22 -7.04
N LEU A 169 8.05 8.35 -8.06
CA LEU A 169 8.72 7.05 -8.00
C LEU A 169 10.23 7.21 -7.84
N LEU A 170 10.83 8.13 -8.60
CA LEU A 170 12.26 8.46 -8.45
C LEU A 170 12.56 8.98 -7.04
N TRP A 171 11.68 9.81 -6.49
CA TRP A 171 11.80 10.35 -5.15
C TRP A 171 11.77 9.25 -4.08
N GLY A 172 10.86 8.28 -4.21
CA GLY A 172 10.81 7.10 -3.36
C GLY A 172 12.07 6.23 -3.43
N VAL A 173 12.68 6.11 -4.62
CA VAL A 173 13.95 5.37 -4.81
C VAL A 173 15.10 6.02 -4.03
N PHE A 174 15.17 7.36 -4.03
CA PHE A 174 16.20 8.08 -3.27
C PHE A 174 15.92 8.15 -1.77
N LYS A 175 14.74 7.69 -1.29
CA LYS A 175 14.29 7.78 0.10
C LYS A 175 14.25 9.22 0.64
N SER A 176 14.14 10.19 -0.27
CA SER A 176 14.22 11.62 0.03
C SER A 176 12.87 12.21 0.43
N GLY A 177 11.92 11.41 0.93
CA GLY A 177 10.53 11.83 1.17
C GLY A 177 10.33 12.99 2.16
N HIS A 178 11.38 13.36 2.90
CA HIS A 178 11.40 14.51 3.82
C HIS A 178 12.29 15.66 3.33
N GLU A 179 12.86 15.57 2.14
CA GLU A 179 13.66 16.66 1.56
C GLU A 179 12.76 17.77 1.04
N ASP A 180 13.25 19.00 1.17
CA ASP A 180 12.56 20.16 0.64
C ASP A 180 12.48 20.10 -0.89
N VAL A 181 11.35 20.52 -1.44
CA VAL A 181 11.09 20.54 -2.88
C VAL A 181 12.11 21.44 -3.59
N ALA A 182 12.53 22.55 -2.96
CA ALA A 182 13.56 23.41 -3.53
C ALA A 182 14.91 22.68 -3.65
N SER A 183 15.25 21.80 -2.70
CA SER A 183 16.45 20.96 -2.76
C SER A 183 16.34 19.92 -3.87
N LEU A 184 15.15 19.34 -4.09
CA LEU A 184 14.91 18.36 -5.15
C LEU A 184 15.14 18.94 -6.55
N PHE A 185 14.71 20.19 -6.77
CA PHE A 185 14.91 20.90 -8.04
C PHE A 185 16.19 21.73 -8.09
N ALA A 186 16.97 21.76 -7.02
CA ALA A 186 18.30 22.36 -7.04
C ALA A 186 19.23 21.47 -7.87
N MET A 187 19.60 21.97 -9.06
CA MET A 187 20.49 21.31 -10.03
C MET A 187 21.91 21.01 -9.48
N THR A 188 22.18 21.25 -8.20
CA THR A 188 23.44 20.95 -7.51
C THR A 188 23.64 19.47 -7.24
N VAL A 189 22.59 18.69 -6.93
CA VAL A 189 22.73 17.26 -6.59
C VAL A 189 23.05 16.39 -7.81
N LEU A 190 22.52 16.75 -8.99
CA LEU A 190 22.87 16.07 -10.24
C LEU A 190 24.29 16.42 -10.72
N ALA A 191 24.83 17.57 -10.31
CA ALA A 191 26.20 17.94 -10.68
C ALA A 191 27.24 17.11 -9.93
N GLU A 192 27.06 16.83 -8.63
CA GLU A 192 28.02 16.01 -7.87
C GLU A 192 28.02 14.53 -8.28
N ILE A 193 26.87 13.99 -8.71
CA ILE A 193 26.76 12.59 -9.14
C ILE A 193 27.33 12.37 -10.55
N TYR A 194 27.24 13.37 -11.45
CA TYR A 194 27.72 13.25 -12.84
C TYR A 194 29.08 13.92 -13.10
N PHE A 195 29.43 14.99 -12.38
CA PHE A 195 30.74 15.66 -12.46
C PHE A 195 31.63 15.26 -11.30
N GLY A 196 31.66 13.97 -10.98
CA GLY A 196 32.81 13.37 -10.31
C GLY A 196 34.08 13.86 -11.02
N GLN A 197 34.78 14.77 -10.37
CA GLN A 197 36.07 15.28 -10.78
C GLN A 197 37.01 15.14 -9.57
N PRO A 198 38.30 14.92 -9.85
CA PRO A 198 39.19 13.98 -9.15
C PRO A 198 39.68 14.42 -7.76
#